data_AF-U5MN00-F1
#
_entry.id   AF-U5MN00-F1
#
_cell.length_a   1.000
_cell.length_b   1.000
_cell.length_c   1.000
_cell.angle_alpha   90.00
_cell.angle_beta   90.00
_cell.angle_gamma   90.00
#
_symmetry.space_group_name_H-M   'P 1'
#
loop_
_entity.id
_entity.type
_entity.pdbx_description
1 polymer ?
#
loop_
_entity_poly.entity_id
_entity_poly.type
_entity_poly.pdbx_seq_one_letter_code
_entity_poly.pdbx_strand_id
1 'polypeptide(L)'
;MVKFEFLRNKDVKYESYIISVNGIEDKLSHGNTYRRGAEDEYSWIRLHSEEVINLIMHEKIVDLLKEVEEIEIPLEEKYIPATITENDSADAGINLEKEKCFVFMKFVYDFAMWARIYAIPDIVNEIEEVCKKYNNISFELIEEDDPLNGFKLIKRIECTDNSFEDELISLGEKIKPIFEEVQILLQGNIEGISFEFNLNESIKTAYKQYLVYFVQFLEDVGIDSESEMKSEADRILFRVIPKDKTVALKNIRDLLNIYIDFIDNKEIEIYEDYNNLAVSQLKANVLHLKSQLILAQTIIEQKQITIDLLKNTKVIMPKQEKNEIELFGGMMRLKEFEYHGVILNPVKILEFLKRRNKN
;
A
#
# COMPACT_ATOMS: atom_id res chain seq x y z
N MET A 1 16.70 -37.66 -8.53
CA MET A 1 15.34 -37.75 -7.97
C MET A 1 15.34 -37.10 -6.61
N VAL A 2 14.88 -35.85 -6.59
CA VAL A 2 14.59 -35.08 -5.38
C VAL A 2 13.42 -35.72 -4.63
N LYS A 3 13.51 -35.76 -3.29
CA LYS A 3 12.45 -36.20 -2.39
C LYS A 3 12.18 -35.13 -1.34
N PHE A 4 10.91 -34.78 -1.16
CA PHE A 4 10.47 -33.79 -0.19
C PHE A 4 9.98 -34.47 1.09
N GLU A 5 10.38 -33.92 2.24
CA GLU A 5 9.93 -34.38 3.56
C GLU A 5 9.36 -33.20 4.35
N PHE A 6 8.10 -33.35 4.78
CA PHE A 6 7.35 -32.32 5.50
C PHE A 6 7.43 -32.56 7.00
N LEU A 7 8.25 -31.75 7.68
CA LEU A 7 8.46 -31.84 9.13
C LEU A 7 7.54 -30.84 9.83
N ARG A 8 6.57 -31.33 10.60
CA ARG A 8 5.58 -30.47 11.28
C ARG A 8 6.26 -29.44 12.18
N ASN A 9 6.01 -28.16 11.93
CA ASN A 9 6.47 -27.09 12.78
C ASN A 9 5.59 -27.01 14.04
N LYS A 10 6.18 -27.24 15.22
CA LYS A 10 5.44 -27.27 16.50
C LYS A 10 5.22 -25.88 17.10
N ASP A 11 5.84 -24.85 16.55
CA ASP A 11 5.90 -23.51 17.13
C ASP A 11 4.86 -22.54 16.54
N VAL A 12 4.08 -22.97 15.54
CA VAL A 12 3.10 -22.13 14.83
C VAL A 12 1.67 -22.62 15.07
N LYS A 13 0.73 -21.68 15.21
CA LYS A 13 -0.69 -21.94 15.47
C LYS A 13 -1.42 -22.58 14.28
N TYR A 14 -0.81 -22.58 13.10
CA TYR A 14 -1.31 -23.15 11.85
C TYR A 14 -0.44 -24.33 11.41
N GLU A 15 -1.00 -25.27 10.65
CA GLU A 15 -0.24 -26.38 10.07
C GLU A 15 0.77 -25.85 9.06
N SER A 16 2.00 -25.62 9.52
CA SER A 16 3.14 -25.26 8.70
C SER A 16 4.19 -26.34 8.84
N TYR A 17 4.92 -26.59 7.75
CA TYR A 17 5.94 -27.63 7.69
C TYR A 17 7.28 -27.01 7.35
N ILE A 18 8.31 -27.43 8.08
CA ILE A 18 9.71 -27.26 7.67
C ILE A 18 9.96 -28.29 6.56
N ILE A 19 10.65 -27.87 5.50
CA ILE A 19 10.91 -28.75 4.36
C ILE A 19 12.32 -29.32 4.49
N SER A 20 12.44 -30.63 4.34
CA SER A 20 13.71 -31.31 4.12
C SER A 20 13.74 -31.85 2.70
N VAL A 21 14.86 -31.64 2.01
CA VAL A 21 15.03 -32.08 0.62
C VAL A 21 16.23 -33.02 0.56
N ASN A 22 16.00 -34.27 0.20
CA ASN A 22 17.03 -35.32 0.22
C ASN A 22 17.77 -35.45 1.58
N GLY A 23 17.09 -35.14 2.69
CA GLY A 23 17.67 -35.17 4.04
C GLY A 23 18.35 -33.87 4.49
N ILE A 24 18.37 -32.83 3.65
CA ILE A 24 18.86 -31.49 4.00
C ILE A 24 17.67 -30.69 4.55
N GLU A 25 17.68 -30.46 5.87
CA GLU A 25 16.67 -29.61 6.52
C GLU A 25 16.88 -28.14 6.15
N ASP A 26 15.90 -27.54 5.50
CA ASP A 26 15.86 -26.10 5.29
C ASP A 26 14.86 -25.46 6.26
N LYS A 27 15.41 -24.83 7.30
CA LYS A 27 14.64 -24.16 8.36
C LYS A 27 14.00 -22.85 7.92
N LEU A 28 14.46 -22.26 6.81
CA LEU A 28 13.89 -21.05 6.24
C LEU A 28 12.80 -21.38 5.23
N SER A 29 12.90 -22.55 4.58
CA SER A 29 11.83 -23.12 3.77
C SER A 29 10.57 -23.40 4.58
N HIS A 30 9.44 -23.19 3.94
CA HIS A 30 8.15 -23.54 4.50
C HIS A 30 7.26 -24.16 3.43
N GLY A 31 6.45 -25.11 3.83
CA GLY A 31 5.35 -25.61 3.02
C GLY A 31 4.06 -25.62 3.80
N ASN A 32 2.96 -25.61 3.06
CA ASN A 32 1.64 -25.74 3.61
C ASN A 32 0.83 -26.72 2.76
N THR A 33 0.02 -27.51 3.44
CA THR A 33 -0.94 -28.43 2.83
C THR A 33 -2.31 -27.95 3.25
N TYR A 34 -3.10 -27.38 2.33
CA TYR A 34 -4.46 -26.97 2.63
C TYR A 34 -5.48 -27.83 1.90
N ARG A 35 -6.54 -28.21 2.61
CA ARG A 35 -7.67 -28.92 2.01
C ARG A 35 -8.58 -27.93 1.31
N ARG A 36 -8.63 -28.00 -0.02
CA ARG A 36 -9.59 -27.26 -0.85
C ARG A 36 -10.90 -28.04 -0.89
N GLY A 37 -11.69 -27.96 0.18
CA GLY A 37 -12.96 -28.69 0.29
C GLY A 37 -12.81 -30.10 0.87
N ALA A 38 -13.65 -31.04 0.42
CA ALA A 38 -13.76 -32.38 1.01
C ALA A 38 -12.72 -33.40 0.48
N GLU A 39 -12.09 -33.15 -0.67
CA GLU A 39 -11.31 -34.19 -1.39
C GLU A 39 -9.92 -33.78 -1.90
N ASP A 40 -9.60 -32.48 -2.07
CA ASP A 40 -8.32 -32.05 -2.66
C ASP A 40 -7.36 -31.46 -1.60
N GLU A 41 -6.23 -32.13 -1.36
CA GLU A 41 -5.10 -31.61 -0.57
C GLU A 41 -4.12 -30.90 -1.52
N TYR A 42 -4.15 -29.57 -1.51
CA TYR A 42 -3.19 -28.76 -2.27
C TYR A 42 -1.93 -28.55 -1.43
N SER A 43 -0.77 -28.84 -2.02
CA SER A 43 0.54 -28.70 -1.37
C SER A 43 1.42 -27.71 -2.14
N TRP A 44 1.84 -26.65 -1.45
CA TRP A 44 2.88 -25.75 -1.96
C TRP A 44 4.07 -25.69 -1.01
N ILE A 45 5.23 -25.49 -1.60
CA ILE A 45 6.49 -25.28 -0.89
C ILE A 45 7.16 -24.01 -1.40
N ARG A 46 7.74 -23.24 -0.48
CA ARG A 46 8.64 -22.14 -0.80
C ARG A 46 10.01 -22.41 -0.20
N LEU A 47 11.02 -22.40 -1.06
CA LEU A 47 12.38 -22.81 -0.73
C LEU A 47 13.32 -21.62 -0.65
N HIS A 48 14.20 -21.59 0.34
CA HIS A 48 15.10 -20.43 0.59
C HIS A 48 16.58 -20.80 0.68
N SER A 49 16.94 -22.04 0.98
CA SER A 49 18.33 -22.50 1.03
C SER A 49 18.91 -22.64 -0.37
N GLU A 50 20.02 -21.95 -0.64
CA GLU A 50 20.76 -22.07 -1.90
C GLU A 50 21.14 -23.52 -2.23
N GLU A 51 21.53 -24.32 -1.22
CA GLU A 51 21.88 -25.73 -1.42
C GLU A 51 20.68 -26.53 -1.95
N VAL A 52 19.51 -26.30 -1.38
CA VAL A 52 18.27 -26.97 -1.77
C VAL A 52 17.78 -26.48 -3.14
N ILE A 53 17.84 -25.16 -3.37
CA ILE A 53 17.47 -24.56 -4.66
C ILE A 53 18.33 -25.15 -5.77
N ASN A 54 19.65 -25.21 -5.59
CA ASN A 54 20.56 -25.80 -6.59
C ASN A 54 20.22 -27.27 -6.92
N LEU A 55 19.72 -28.05 -5.96
CA LEU A 55 19.30 -29.43 -6.20
C LEU A 55 18.05 -29.50 -7.08
N ILE A 56 17.06 -28.64 -6.86
CA ILE A 56 15.81 -28.68 -7.62
C ILE A 56 15.94 -28.04 -9.01
N MET A 57 16.82 -27.07 -9.19
CA MET A 57 17.01 -26.36 -10.47
C MET A 57 17.39 -27.31 -11.60
N HIS A 58 18.21 -28.32 -11.32
CA HIS A 58 18.68 -29.30 -12.30
C HIS A 58 17.78 -30.53 -12.43
N GLU A 59 16.74 -30.64 -11.61
CA GLU A 59 15.82 -31.78 -11.63
C GLU A 59 14.70 -31.56 -12.66
N LYS A 60 14.15 -32.67 -13.16
CA LYS A 60 13.04 -32.61 -14.10
C LYS A 60 11.76 -32.13 -13.43
N ILE A 61 11.00 -31.29 -14.13
CA ILE A 61 9.73 -30.75 -13.64
C ILE A 61 8.74 -31.86 -13.29
N VAL A 62 8.68 -32.93 -14.11
CA VAL A 62 7.82 -34.09 -13.84
C VAL A 62 8.18 -34.81 -12.54
N ASP A 63 9.44 -34.75 -12.10
CA ASP A 63 9.87 -35.39 -10.86
C ASP A 63 9.60 -34.49 -9.65
N LEU A 64 9.76 -33.18 -9.82
CA LEU A 64 9.46 -32.18 -8.79
C LEU A 64 7.97 -32.12 -8.44
N LEU A 65 7.09 -32.10 -9.44
CA LEU A 65 5.64 -31.93 -9.25
C LEU A 65 4.89 -33.24 -8.93
N LYS A 66 5.61 -34.32 -8.59
CA LYS A 66 4.98 -35.59 -8.16
C LYS A 66 4.44 -35.55 -6.74
N GLU A 67 5.15 -34.85 -5.86
CA GLU A 67 4.87 -34.81 -4.42
C GLU A 67 4.25 -33.47 -4.00
N VAL A 68 4.39 -32.44 -4.84
CA VAL A 68 3.96 -31.07 -4.59
C VAL A 68 3.28 -30.47 -5.80
N GLU A 69 2.25 -29.65 -5.58
CA GLU A 69 1.54 -28.98 -6.65
C GLU A 69 2.17 -27.64 -7.04
N GLU A 70 2.88 -26.97 -6.13
CA GLU A 70 3.58 -25.71 -6.41
C GLU A 70 4.91 -25.62 -5.66
N ILE A 71 5.93 -25.14 -6.36
CA ILE A 71 7.26 -24.84 -5.82
C ILE A 71 7.59 -23.40 -6.15
N GLU A 72 7.94 -22.61 -5.13
CA GLU A 72 8.37 -21.21 -5.27
C GLU A 72 9.79 -21.04 -4.69
N ILE A 73 10.63 -20.25 -5.37
CA ILE A 73 11.98 -19.89 -4.98
C ILE A 73 12.20 -18.39 -5.18
N PRO A 74 13.08 -17.74 -4.39
CA PRO A 74 13.54 -16.40 -4.70
C PRO A 74 14.14 -16.34 -6.11
N LEU A 75 13.80 -15.30 -6.87
CA LEU A 75 14.33 -15.11 -8.21
C LEU A 75 15.81 -14.65 -8.14
N GLU A 76 16.69 -15.30 -8.90
CA GLU A 76 18.09 -14.87 -8.98
C GLU A 76 18.24 -13.49 -9.64
N GLU A 77 19.20 -12.69 -9.15
CA GLU A 77 19.47 -11.31 -9.60
C GLU A 77 19.60 -11.17 -11.12
N LYS A 78 20.18 -12.18 -11.80
CA LYS A 78 20.37 -12.17 -13.26
C LYS A 78 19.05 -12.17 -14.05
N TYR A 79 17.94 -12.59 -13.44
CA TYR A 79 16.60 -12.61 -14.04
C TYR A 79 15.72 -11.46 -13.55
N ILE A 80 16.16 -10.69 -12.56
CA ILE A 80 15.40 -9.57 -12.01
C ILE A 80 15.36 -8.42 -13.06
N PRO A 81 14.18 -8.00 -13.53
CA PRO A 81 14.06 -6.86 -14.43
C PRO A 81 14.49 -5.55 -13.77
N ALA A 82 14.97 -4.58 -14.55
CA ALA A 82 15.45 -3.28 -14.04
C ALA A 82 14.37 -2.43 -13.32
N THR A 83 13.10 -2.78 -13.47
CA THR A 83 12.00 -2.12 -12.75
C THR A 83 11.82 -2.63 -11.33
N ILE A 84 12.39 -3.79 -11.00
CA ILE A 84 12.38 -4.39 -9.67
C ILE A 84 13.67 -3.96 -8.94
N THR A 85 13.55 -3.61 -7.67
CA THR A 85 14.61 -3.12 -6.80
C THR A 85 14.79 -4.05 -5.60
N GLU A 86 15.80 -3.79 -4.77
CA GLU A 86 16.11 -4.60 -3.58
C GLU A 86 15.00 -4.65 -2.51
N ASN A 87 14.07 -3.68 -2.52
CA ASN A 87 12.94 -3.67 -1.59
C ASN A 87 11.73 -4.43 -2.12
N ASP A 88 11.68 -4.68 -3.44
CA ASP A 88 10.59 -5.39 -4.09
C ASP A 88 10.76 -6.92 -3.90
N SER A 89 9.66 -7.66 -3.91
CA SER A 89 9.70 -9.14 -3.91
C SER A 89 9.72 -9.65 -5.34
N ALA A 90 10.66 -10.54 -5.64
CA ALA A 90 10.70 -11.28 -6.89
C ALA A 90 10.92 -12.77 -6.61
N ASP A 91 10.00 -13.58 -7.09
CA ASP A 91 10.00 -15.02 -6.91
C ASP A 91 9.78 -15.71 -8.26
N ALA A 92 10.20 -16.96 -8.36
CA ALA A 92 9.94 -17.84 -9.48
C ALA A 92 9.41 -19.16 -9.00
N GLY A 93 8.67 -19.85 -9.85
CA GLY A 93 8.16 -21.15 -9.47
C GLY A 93 7.61 -21.96 -10.61
N ILE A 94 7.19 -23.16 -10.25
CA ILE A 94 6.44 -24.07 -11.10
C ILE A 94 5.20 -24.52 -10.35
N ASN A 95 4.10 -24.67 -11.06
CA ASN A 95 2.87 -25.20 -10.50
C ASN A 95 2.14 -26.15 -11.46
N LEU A 96 1.35 -27.04 -10.87
CA LEU A 96 0.48 -27.98 -11.54
C LEU A 96 -0.98 -27.55 -11.34
N GLU A 97 -1.67 -27.18 -12.42
CA GLU A 97 -3.10 -26.88 -12.38
C GLU A 97 -3.85 -27.72 -13.42
N LYS A 98 -4.85 -28.49 -12.97
CA LYS A 98 -5.74 -29.27 -13.86
C LYS A 98 -4.94 -30.08 -14.89
N GLU A 99 -3.91 -30.79 -14.42
CA GLU A 99 -2.98 -31.62 -15.21
C GLU A 99 -2.05 -30.86 -16.17
N LYS A 100 -1.96 -29.53 -16.05
CA LYS A 100 -1.04 -28.70 -16.84
C LYS A 100 0.04 -28.11 -15.93
N CYS A 101 1.28 -28.16 -16.39
CA CYS A 101 2.41 -27.56 -15.71
C CYS A 101 2.63 -26.15 -16.24
N PHE A 102 2.93 -25.21 -15.35
CA PHE A 102 3.32 -23.86 -15.70
C PHE A 102 4.59 -23.48 -14.94
N VAL A 103 5.38 -22.60 -15.56
CA VAL A 103 6.48 -21.88 -14.93
C VAL A 103 6.05 -20.43 -14.81
N PHE A 104 6.38 -19.79 -13.70
CA PHE A 104 6.00 -18.40 -13.46
C PHE A 104 7.14 -17.60 -12.84
N MET A 105 7.09 -16.28 -13.07
CA MET A 105 7.80 -15.28 -12.27
C MET A 105 6.78 -14.36 -11.64
N LYS A 106 6.96 -14.07 -10.36
CA LYS A 106 6.05 -13.32 -9.52
C LYS A 106 6.77 -12.08 -9.01
N PHE A 107 6.09 -10.94 -9.08
CA PHE A 107 6.65 -9.65 -8.70
C PHE A 107 5.68 -8.91 -7.79
N VAL A 108 6.20 -8.35 -6.70
CA VAL A 108 5.45 -7.49 -5.78
C VAL A 108 6.29 -6.24 -5.54
N TYR A 109 5.75 -5.08 -5.88
CA TYR A 109 6.44 -3.81 -5.64
C TYR A 109 6.26 -3.37 -4.18
N ASP A 110 7.33 -2.88 -3.56
CA ASP A 110 7.25 -2.25 -2.25
C ASP A 110 6.65 -0.86 -2.40
N PHE A 111 5.38 -0.77 -2.02
CA PHE A 111 4.62 0.47 -1.97
C PHE A 111 5.32 1.56 -1.14
N ALA A 112 5.84 1.21 0.04
CA ALA A 112 6.40 2.18 0.98
C ALA A 112 7.70 2.80 0.44
N MET A 113 8.41 2.09 -0.43
CA MET A 113 9.66 2.53 -1.06
C MET A 113 9.46 3.00 -2.51
N TRP A 114 8.22 3.15 -2.97
CA TRP A 114 7.94 3.49 -4.36
C TRP A 114 8.26 4.96 -4.70
N ALA A 115 9.33 5.16 -5.46
CA ALA A 115 9.86 6.50 -5.80
C ALA A 115 9.83 6.84 -7.31
N ARG A 116 8.92 6.24 -8.09
CA ARG A 116 8.85 6.39 -9.56
C ARG A 116 7.82 7.43 -10.04
N ILE A 117 7.96 7.92 -11.29
CA ILE A 117 7.10 8.95 -11.96
C ILE A 117 5.73 8.48 -12.41
N TYR A 118 5.45 7.21 -12.16
CA TYR A 118 4.20 6.54 -12.41
C TYR A 118 3.83 5.77 -11.15
N ALA A 119 2.55 5.50 -10.93
CA ALA A 119 2.12 4.67 -9.82
C ALA A 119 2.33 3.17 -10.16
N ILE A 120 2.28 2.31 -9.14
CA ILE A 120 2.35 0.85 -9.33
C ILE A 120 1.25 0.36 -10.29
N PRO A 121 -0.03 0.80 -10.16
CA PRO A 121 -1.06 0.39 -11.10
C PRO A 121 -0.74 0.75 -12.55
N ASP A 122 -0.09 1.89 -12.80
CA ASP A 122 0.26 2.33 -14.15
C ASP A 122 1.24 1.36 -14.82
N ILE A 123 2.30 0.94 -14.10
CA ILE A 123 3.28 -0.02 -14.63
C ILE A 123 2.70 -1.42 -14.76
N VAL A 124 1.90 -1.86 -13.80
CA VAL A 124 1.29 -3.20 -13.80
C VAL A 124 0.31 -3.33 -14.97
N ASN A 125 -0.53 -2.32 -15.21
CA ASN A 125 -1.45 -2.30 -16.34
C ASN A 125 -0.70 -2.27 -17.68
N GLU A 126 0.40 -1.51 -17.77
CA GLU A 126 1.21 -1.48 -19.00
C GLU A 126 1.91 -2.83 -19.25
N ILE A 127 2.35 -3.52 -18.19
CA ILE A 127 2.88 -4.89 -18.29
C ILE A 127 1.78 -5.81 -18.83
N GLU A 128 0.56 -5.74 -18.31
CA GLU A 128 -0.57 -6.54 -18.81
C GLU A 128 -0.81 -6.31 -20.30
N GLU A 129 -0.87 -5.04 -20.74
CA GLU A 129 -1.10 -4.67 -22.13
C GLU A 129 0.04 -5.12 -23.06
N VAL A 130 1.29 -4.97 -22.63
CA VAL A 130 2.44 -5.45 -23.40
C VAL A 130 2.43 -6.98 -23.46
N CYS A 131 2.10 -7.67 -22.37
CA CYS A 131 2.01 -9.13 -22.31
C CYS A 131 0.99 -9.70 -23.31
N LYS A 132 -0.11 -8.98 -23.59
CA LYS A 132 -1.10 -9.39 -24.62
C LYS A 132 -0.50 -9.55 -26.03
N LYS A 133 0.66 -8.96 -26.29
CA LYS A 133 1.42 -9.12 -27.56
C LYS A 133 2.21 -10.43 -27.64
N TYR A 134 2.41 -11.11 -26.50
CA TYR A 134 3.19 -12.33 -26.36
C TYR A 134 2.28 -13.55 -26.21
N ASN A 135 2.10 -14.31 -27.29
CA ASN A 135 1.13 -15.42 -27.37
C ASN A 135 1.35 -16.59 -26.38
N ASN A 136 2.48 -16.62 -25.66
CA ASN A 136 2.89 -17.72 -24.80
C ASN A 136 3.18 -17.30 -23.35
N ILE A 137 2.82 -16.07 -22.99
CA ILE A 137 2.91 -15.55 -21.63
C ILE A 137 1.52 -15.05 -21.25
N SER A 138 0.98 -15.56 -20.15
CA SER A 138 -0.18 -14.97 -19.50
C SER A 138 0.26 -14.05 -18.37
N PHE A 139 -0.53 -13.01 -18.15
CA PHE A 139 -0.42 -12.10 -17.03
C PHE A 139 -1.59 -12.40 -16.08
N GLU A 140 -1.31 -12.50 -14.79
CA GLU A 140 -2.32 -12.70 -13.75
C GLU A 140 -1.99 -11.82 -12.53
N LEU A 141 -3.00 -11.16 -11.96
CA LEU A 141 -2.85 -10.50 -10.66
C LEU A 141 -2.86 -11.54 -9.54
N ILE A 142 -2.09 -11.32 -8.48
CA ILE A 142 -2.06 -12.21 -7.32
C ILE A 142 -3.39 -12.18 -6.57
N GLU A 143 -4.00 -11.00 -6.48
CA GLU A 143 -5.35 -10.80 -5.97
C GLU A 143 -6.21 -10.15 -7.05
N GLU A 144 -7.45 -10.61 -7.20
CA GLU A 144 -8.36 -10.10 -8.22
C GLU A 144 -8.51 -8.58 -8.09
N ASP A 145 -8.29 -7.88 -9.20
CA ASP A 145 -8.44 -6.44 -9.36
C ASP A 145 -7.55 -5.53 -8.47
N ASP A 146 -6.55 -6.06 -7.75
CA ASP A 146 -5.58 -5.24 -6.98
C ASP A 146 -4.13 -5.37 -7.52
N PRO A 147 -3.67 -4.43 -8.37
CA PRO A 147 -2.30 -4.44 -8.90
C PRO A 147 -1.22 -4.20 -7.85
N LEU A 148 -1.56 -3.76 -6.63
CA LEU A 148 -0.57 -3.53 -5.57
C LEU A 148 -0.12 -4.80 -4.88
N ASN A 149 -0.96 -5.84 -4.86
CA ASN A 149 -0.62 -7.11 -4.24
C ASN A 149 0.33 -7.95 -5.11
N GLY A 150 0.68 -7.43 -6.28
CA GLY A 150 1.63 -7.98 -7.23
C GLY A 150 0.97 -8.81 -8.32
N PHE A 151 1.81 -9.35 -9.20
CA PHE A 151 1.38 -10.04 -10.41
C PHE A 151 2.32 -11.21 -10.72
N LYS A 152 1.83 -12.12 -11.56
CA LYS A 152 2.56 -13.27 -12.11
C LYS A 152 2.62 -13.16 -13.64
N LEU A 153 3.78 -13.47 -14.19
CA LEU A 153 3.97 -13.75 -15.61
C LEU A 153 4.17 -15.25 -15.76
N ILE A 154 3.27 -15.90 -16.49
CA ILE A 154 3.13 -17.35 -16.48
C ILE A 154 3.30 -17.89 -17.90
N LYS A 155 4.06 -18.97 -18.04
CA LYS A 155 4.23 -19.71 -19.29
C LYS A 155 3.83 -21.15 -19.05
N ARG A 156 3.03 -21.70 -19.97
CA ARG A 156 2.73 -23.14 -19.98
C ARG A 156 3.96 -23.93 -20.40
N ILE A 157 4.24 -25.00 -19.66
CA ILE A 157 5.33 -25.93 -19.98
C ILE A 157 4.80 -26.99 -20.95
N GLU A 158 5.49 -27.16 -22.08
CA GLU A 158 5.11 -28.14 -23.12
C GLU A 158 5.77 -29.52 -22.89
N CYS A 159 6.95 -29.54 -22.26
CA CYS A 159 7.75 -30.74 -22.01
C CYS A 159 8.17 -30.79 -20.54
N THR A 160 7.55 -31.67 -19.76
CA THR A 160 7.84 -31.82 -18.32
C THR A 160 9.13 -32.59 -18.03
N ASP A 161 9.77 -33.15 -19.06
CA ASP A 161 11.11 -33.75 -18.99
C ASP A 161 12.22 -32.70 -18.96
N ASN A 162 11.93 -31.43 -19.25
CA ASN A 162 12.87 -30.34 -19.11
C ASN A 162 13.21 -30.10 -17.63
N SER A 163 14.41 -29.57 -17.39
CA SER A 163 14.78 -29.13 -16.04
C SER A 163 14.02 -27.87 -15.65
N PHE A 164 13.88 -27.64 -14.34
CA PHE A 164 13.28 -26.39 -13.85
C PHE A 164 14.07 -25.16 -14.33
N GLU A 165 15.41 -25.24 -14.31
CA GLU A 165 16.28 -24.16 -14.77
C GLU A 165 16.06 -23.81 -16.25
N ASP A 166 15.94 -24.80 -17.14
CA ASP A 166 15.75 -24.57 -18.57
C ASP A 166 14.45 -23.80 -18.85
N GLU A 167 13.37 -24.15 -18.15
CA GLU A 167 12.08 -23.47 -18.29
C GLU A 167 12.11 -22.06 -17.69
N LEU A 168 12.85 -21.87 -16.59
CA LEU A 168 13.05 -20.56 -15.97
C LEU A 168 13.84 -19.62 -16.88
N ILE A 169 14.95 -20.10 -17.46
CA ILE A 169 15.74 -19.35 -18.45
C ILE A 169 14.86 -18.96 -19.63
N SER A 170 14.11 -19.93 -20.18
CA SER A 170 13.22 -19.69 -21.31
C SER A 170 12.12 -18.66 -21.03
N LEU A 171 11.64 -18.59 -19.79
CA LEU A 171 10.69 -17.56 -19.36
C LEU A 171 11.40 -16.20 -19.18
N GLY A 172 12.54 -16.16 -18.50
CA GLY A 172 13.31 -14.95 -18.25
C GLY A 172 13.74 -14.21 -19.52
N GLU A 173 14.17 -14.96 -20.55
CA GLU A 173 14.54 -14.39 -21.86
C GLU A 173 13.38 -13.66 -22.54
N LYS A 174 12.13 -14.07 -22.28
CA LYS A 174 10.93 -13.46 -22.85
C LYS A 174 10.36 -12.34 -21.98
N ILE A 175 10.55 -12.43 -20.66
CA ILE A 175 10.09 -11.40 -19.72
C ILE A 175 10.94 -10.13 -19.84
N LYS A 176 12.25 -10.26 -20.03
CA LYS A 176 13.15 -9.12 -20.15
C LYS A 176 12.69 -8.06 -21.19
N PRO A 177 12.39 -8.40 -22.46
CA PRO A 177 11.93 -7.42 -23.43
C PRO A 177 10.56 -6.81 -23.10
N ILE A 178 9.68 -7.52 -22.37
CA ILE A 178 8.41 -6.95 -21.90
C ILE A 178 8.69 -5.76 -20.97
N PHE A 179 9.55 -5.94 -19.97
CA PHE A 179 9.88 -4.87 -19.03
C PHE A 179 10.65 -3.71 -19.68
N GLU A 180 11.53 -4.01 -20.64
CA GLU A 180 12.22 -2.98 -21.43
C GLU A 180 11.24 -2.13 -22.25
N GLU A 181 10.26 -2.77 -22.92
CA GLU A 181 9.22 -2.09 -23.67
C GLU A 181 8.32 -1.23 -22.77
N VAL A 182 7.86 -1.78 -21.64
CA VAL A 182 7.07 -1.04 -20.64
C VAL A 182 7.83 0.17 -20.13
N GLN A 183 9.12 0.03 -19.84
CA GLN A 183 9.94 1.14 -19.38
C GLN A 183 10.02 2.26 -20.42
N ILE A 184 10.16 1.93 -21.71
CA ILE A 184 10.15 2.91 -22.80
C ILE A 184 8.78 3.59 -22.91
N LEU A 185 7.69 2.83 -22.82
CA LEU A 185 6.33 3.36 -22.93
C LEU A 185 6.03 4.31 -21.77
N LEU A 186 6.36 3.93 -20.55
CA LEU A 186 6.22 4.80 -19.38
C LEU A 186 7.16 6.02 -19.51
N GLN A 187 8.44 5.87 -19.84
CA GLN A 187 9.32 7.04 -19.98
C GLN A 187 8.91 8.00 -21.11
N GLY A 188 8.28 7.49 -22.18
CA GLY A 188 7.91 8.26 -23.37
C GLY A 188 6.50 8.87 -23.35
N ASN A 189 5.55 8.28 -22.61
CA ASN A 189 4.12 8.65 -22.69
C ASN A 189 3.52 9.17 -21.37
N ILE A 190 4.30 9.36 -20.30
CA ILE A 190 3.71 9.90 -19.08
C ILE A 190 3.39 11.38 -19.26
N GLU A 191 2.10 11.68 -19.47
CA GLU A 191 1.59 13.05 -19.50
C GLU A 191 1.49 13.67 -18.11
N GLY A 192 1.55 12.87 -17.05
CA GLY A 192 1.43 13.35 -15.67
C GLY A 192 1.88 12.33 -14.64
N ILE A 193 2.32 12.81 -13.49
CA ILE A 193 2.87 12.02 -12.39
C ILE A 193 1.76 11.56 -11.43
N SER A 194 1.74 10.29 -11.08
CA SER A 194 0.83 9.72 -10.09
C SER A 194 1.52 9.53 -8.74
N PHE A 195 0.80 9.83 -7.66
CA PHE A 195 1.19 9.68 -6.27
C PHE A 195 0.11 8.88 -5.55
N GLU A 196 0.53 8.02 -4.62
CA GLU A 196 -0.41 7.17 -3.91
C GLU A 196 -0.19 7.26 -2.41
N PHE A 197 -1.29 7.39 -1.64
CA PHE A 197 -1.27 7.62 -0.20
C PHE A 197 -2.18 6.62 0.52
N ASN A 198 -1.61 5.90 1.49
CA ASN A 198 -2.35 5.04 2.41
C ASN A 198 -2.69 5.83 3.68
N LEU A 199 -3.97 6.11 3.88
CA LEU A 199 -4.44 6.96 4.97
C LEU A 199 -5.60 6.32 5.71
N ASN A 200 -5.62 6.46 7.03
CA ASN A 200 -6.78 6.08 7.80
C ASN A 200 -8.01 6.95 7.40
N GLU A 201 -9.21 6.36 7.48
CA GLU A 201 -10.46 7.06 7.13
C GLU A 201 -10.69 8.34 7.96
N SER A 202 -10.09 8.44 9.15
CA SER A 202 -10.28 9.59 10.04
C SER A 202 -9.58 10.86 9.54
N ILE A 203 -8.48 10.74 8.78
CA ILE A 203 -7.68 11.87 8.28
C ILE A 203 -7.73 12.02 6.76
N LYS A 204 -8.30 11.03 6.05
CA LYS A 204 -8.32 10.97 4.59
C LYS A 204 -8.90 12.22 3.93
N THR A 205 -10.04 12.72 4.40
CA THR A 205 -10.66 13.94 3.85
C THR A 205 -9.77 15.17 4.02
N ALA A 206 -9.04 15.27 5.14
CA ALA A 206 -8.14 16.37 5.41
C ALA A 206 -6.96 16.39 4.42
N TYR A 207 -6.35 15.23 4.21
CA TYR A 207 -5.27 15.07 3.24
C TYR A 207 -5.73 15.32 1.80
N LYS A 208 -6.92 14.86 1.40
CA LYS A 208 -7.48 15.18 0.07
C LYS A 208 -7.52 16.69 -0.17
N GLN A 209 -8.04 17.45 0.80
CA GLN A 209 -8.09 18.91 0.70
C GLN A 209 -6.70 19.51 0.61
N TYR A 210 -5.75 19.00 1.39
CA TYR A 210 -4.37 19.46 1.36
C TYR A 210 -3.66 19.20 0.02
N LEU A 211 -3.90 18.04 -0.59
CA LEU A 211 -3.41 17.68 -1.92
C LEU A 211 -4.05 18.51 -3.03
N VAL A 212 -5.32 18.92 -2.89
CA VAL A 212 -5.91 19.88 -3.84
C VAL A 212 -5.16 21.22 -3.82
N TYR A 213 -4.73 21.68 -2.64
CA TYR A 213 -3.91 22.89 -2.52
C TYR A 213 -2.50 22.74 -3.07
N PHE A 214 -2.01 21.52 -3.31
CA PHE A 214 -0.73 21.30 -3.95
C PHE A 214 -0.70 21.83 -5.39
N VAL A 215 -1.81 21.74 -6.14
CA VAL A 215 -1.89 22.31 -7.50
C VAL A 215 -1.75 23.83 -7.47
N GLN A 216 -2.35 24.49 -6.47
CA GLN A 216 -2.16 25.93 -6.27
C GLN A 216 -0.71 26.26 -5.92
N PHE A 217 -0.08 25.45 -5.05
CA PHE A 217 1.33 25.61 -4.72
C PHE A 217 2.23 25.45 -5.96
N LEU A 218 1.92 24.50 -6.86
CA LEU A 218 2.61 24.36 -8.14
C LEU A 218 2.46 25.62 -9.01
N GLU A 219 1.26 26.18 -9.10
CA GLU A 219 1.02 27.44 -9.80
C GLU A 219 1.86 28.60 -9.22
N ASP A 220 1.91 28.70 -7.88
CA ASP A 220 2.68 29.73 -7.17
C ASP A 220 4.19 29.64 -7.42
N VAL A 221 4.73 28.43 -7.70
CA VAL A 221 6.12 28.22 -8.10
C VAL A 221 6.33 28.27 -9.63
N GLY A 222 5.29 28.61 -10.38
CA GLY A 222 5.33 28.81 -11.84
C GLY A 222 5.07 27.57 -12.69
N ILE A 223 4.49 26.52 -12.12
CA ILE A 223 4.12 25.27 -12.82
C ILE A 223 2.60 25.18 -12.93
N ASP A 224 2.07 25.44 -14.12
CA ASP A 224 0.64 25.24 -14.41
C ASP A 224 0.36 23.74 -14.62
N SER A 225 -0.57 23.20 -13.85
CA SER A 225 -0.90 21.78 -13.84
C SER A 225 -2.37 21.53 -13.53
N GLU A 226 -2.86 20.37 -13.96
CA GLU A 226 -4.15 19.83 -13.60
C GLU A 226 -3.95 18.64 -12.66
N SER A 227 -4.96 18.31 -11.86
CA SER A 227 -4.90 17.11 -11.03
C SER A 227 -6.14 16.25 -11.12
N GLU A 228 -5.94 14.96 -11.04
CA GLU A 228 -6.98 13.95 -10.91
C GLU A 228 -6.82 13.27 -9.54
N MET A 229 -7.93 12.97 -8.88
CA MET A 229 -7.90 12.27 -7.60
C MET A 229 -8.93 11.15 -7.59
N LYS A 230 -8.46 9.93 -7.36
CA LYS A 230 -9.30 8.75 -7.09
C LYS A 230 -9.11 8.34 -5.64
N SER A 231 -10.13 7.71 -5.08
CA SER A 231 -10.13 7.31 -3.67
C SER A 231 -10.86 6.00 -3.49
N GLU A 232 -10.20 5.06 -2.84
CA GLU A 232 -10.71 3.76 -2.43
C GLU A 232 -10.54 3.62 -0.91
N ALA A 233 -11.16 2.63 -0.26
CA ALA A 233 -11.37 2.58 1.21
C ALA A 233 -10.22 3.18 2.07
N ASP A 234 -8.98 2.73 1.94
CA ASP A 234 -7.83 3.23 2.69
C ASP A 234 -6.80 3.98 1.82
N ARG A 235 -7.12 4.22 0.54
CA ARG A 235 -6.17 4.70 -0.46
C ARG A 235 -6.63 6.00 -1.15
N ILE A 236 -5.66 6.85 -1.49
CA ILE A 236 -5.84 8.01 -2.38
C ILE A 236 -4.81 7.88 -3.50
N LEU A 237 -5.28 7.85 -4.74
CA LEU A 237 -4.45 8.03 -5.93
C LEU A 237 -4.61 9.49 -6.39
N PHE A 238 -3.52 10.24 -6.36
CA PHE A 238 -3.46 11.64 -6.75
C PHE A 238 -2.51 11.81 -7.92
N ARG A 239 -3.02 12.25 -9.07
CA ARG A 239 -2.26 12.42 -10.30
C ARG A 239 -2.17 13.89 -10.66
N VAL A 240 -1.00 14.34 -11.09
CA VAL A 240 -0.72 15.73 -11.50
C VAL A 240 -0.20 15.73 -12.92
N ILE A 241 -0.86 16.49 -13.80
CA ILE A 241 -0.58 16.59 -15.23
C ILE A 241 -0.11 18.01 -15.50
N PRO A 242 1.19 18.28 -15.71
CA PRO A 242 1.63 19.61 -16.12
C PRO A 242 1.04 19.96 -17.49
N LYS A 243 0.57 21.19 -17.65
CA LYS A 243 0.11 21.68 -18.97
C LYS A 243 1.28 21.89 -19.92
N ASP A 244 2.45 22.25 -19.38
CA ASP A 244 3.70 22.33 -20.13
C ASP A 244 4.46 21.00 -20.05
N LYS A 245 4.52 20.30 -21.19
CA LYS A 245 5.23 19.02 -21.33
C LYS A 245 6.76 19.13 -21.20
N THR A 246 7.32 20.34 -21.16
CA THR A 246 8.74 20.56 -20.88
C THR A 246 9.07 20.54 -19.38
N VAL A 247 8.05 20.65 -18.52
CA VAL A 247 8.24 20.51 -17.07
C VAL A 247 8.60 19.07 -16.76
N ALA A 248 9.76 18.87 -16.15
CA ALA A 248 10.18 17.55 -15.72
C ALA A 248 9.27 17.04 -14.59
N LEU A 249 8.60 15.91 -14.80
CA LEU A 249 7.74 15.26 -13.79
C LEU A 249 8.47 14.98 -12.48
N LYS A 250 9.79 14.77 -12.54
CA LYS A 250 10.64 14.68 -11.35
C LYS A 250 10.57 15.93 -10.48
N ASN A 251 10.54 17.13 -11.08
CA ASN A 251 10.44 18.38 -10.32
C ASN A 251 9.12 18.43 -9.54
N ILE A 252 8.02 17.97 -10.14
CA ILE A 252 6.71 17.90 -9.47
C ILE A 252 6.76 16.92 -8.30
N ARG A 253 7.44 15.76 -8.43
CA ARG A 253 7.68 14.86 -7.28
C ARG A 253 8.44 15.57 -6.16
N ASP A 254 9.57 16.16 -6.50
CA ASP A 254 10.47 16.76 -5.52
C ASP A 254 9.74 17.89 -4.77
N LEU A 255 8.91 18.66 -5.48
CA LEU A 255 8.03 19.69 -4.91
C LEU A 255 6.94 19.11 -4.00
N LEU A 256 6.32 17.97 -4.35
CA LEU A 256 5.33 17.35 -3.48
C LEU A 256 5.96 16.87 -2.17
N ASN A 257 7.15 16.28 -2.23
CA ASN A 257 7.86 15.85 -1.02
C ASN A 257 8.12 17.04 -0.09
N ILE A 258 8.64 18.15 -0.63
CA ILE A 258 8.84 19.39 0.13
C ILE A 258 7.50 19.91 0.71
N TYR A 259 6.44 19.87 -0.09
CA TYR A 259 5.12 20.37 0.30
C TYR A 259 4.49 19.55 1.45
N ILE A 260 4.65 18.23 1.44
CA ILE A 260 4.22 17.35 2.53
C ILE A 260 5.09 17.58 3.78
N ASP A 261 6.40 17.75 3.62
CA ASP A 261 7.33 17.99 4.73
C ASP A 261 7.01 19.27 5.51
N PHE A 262 6.34 20.26 4.90
CA PHE A 262 5.87 21.45 5.61
C PHE A 262 4.88 21.17 6.74
N ILE A 263 4.22 20.01 6.73
CA ILE A 263 3.35 19.61 7.83
C ILE A 263 4.15 19.48 9.13
N ASP A 264 5.34 18.90 9.10
CA ASP A 264 6.14 18.71 10.32
C ASP A 264 7.22 19.78 10.51
N ASN A 265 7.47 20.58 9.48
CA ASN A 265 8.49 21.62 9.52
C ASN A 265 8.05 22.82 10.37
N LYS A 266 8.83 23.14 11.42
CA LYS A 266 8.62 24.32 12.27
C LYS A 266 9.14 25.62 11.65
N GLU A 267 10.03 25.52 10.67
CA GLU A 267 10.64 26.68 10.01
C GLU A 267 9.63 27.50 9.22
N ILE A 268 8.61 26.85 8.63
CA ILE A 268 7.56 27.56 7.91
C ILE A 268 6.67 28.39 8.84
N GLU A 269 6.52 27.98 10.10
CA GLU A 269 5.75 28.75 11.09
C GLU A 269 6.45 30.07 11.42
N ILE A 270 7.79 30.04 11.57
CA ILE A 270 8.62 31.19 11.93
C ILE A 270 9.06 32.06 10.74
N TYR A 271 8.84 31.62 9.49
CA TYR A 271 9.24 32.37 8.30
C TYR A 271 8.41 33.65 8.10
N GLU A 272 8.94 34.82 8.44
CA GLU A 272 8.21 36.09 8.36
C GLU A 272 8.48 36.82 7.04
N ASP A 273 7.67 36.50 6.01
CA ASP A 273 7.55 37.32 4.80
C ASP A 273 6.07 37.66 4.54
N TYR A 274 5.58 38.66 5.29
CA TYR A 274 4.19 39.11 5.24
C TYR A 274 3.79 39.76 3.91
N ASN A 275 4.75 40.09 3.05
CA ASN A 275 4.47 40.70 1.75
C ASN A 275 4.23 39.66 0.66
N ASN A 276 4.58 38.40 0.91
CA ASN A 276 4.38 37.31 -0.04
C ASN A 276 3.05 36.59 0.23
N LEU A 277 2.07 36.83 -0.64
CA LEU A 277 0.75 36.23 -0.54
C LEU A 277 0.79 34.70 -0.64
N ALA A 278 1.65 34.15 -1.52
CA ALA A 278 1.79 32.70 -1.70
C ALA A 278 2.33 32.03 -0.44
N VAL A 279 3.32 32.65 0.22
CA VAL A 279 3.84 32.18 1.53
C VAL A 279 2.73 32.20 2.58
N SER A 280 1.90 33.25 2.62
CA SER A 280 0.80 33.36 3.57
C SER A 280 -0.29 32.30 3.31
N GLN A 281 -0.60 32.01 2.04
CA GLN A 281 -1.54 30.97 1.65
C GLN A 281 -1.01 29.56 2.01
N LEU A 282 0.26 29.29 1.71
CA LEU A 282 0.91 28.03 2.07
C LEU A 282 0.85 27.79 3.59
N LYS A 283 1.21 28.79 4.40
CA LYS A 283 1.08 28.71 5.87
C LYS A 283 -0.34 28.43 6.32
N ALA A 284 -1.32 29.11 5.72
CA ALA A 284 -2.73 28.90 6.06
C ALA A 284 -3.18 27.47 5.75
N ASN A 285 -2.79 26.92 4.59
CA ASN A 285 -3.10 25.56 4.17
C ASN A 285 -2.47 24.51 5.11
N VAL A 286 -1.20 24.70 5.48
CA VAL A 286 -0.48 23.85 6.45
C VAL A 286 -1.16 23.90 7.82
N LEU A 287 -1.45 25.10 8.34
CA LEU A 287 -2.12 25.27 9.64
C LEU A 287 -3.53 24.69 9.65
N HIS A 288 -4.24 24.79 8.52
CA HIS A 288 -5.55 24.20 8.36
C HIS A 288 -5.49 22.67 8.46
N LEU A 289 -4.57 22.03 7.73
CA LEU A 289 -4.36 20.58 7.81
C LEU A 289 -3.96 20.17 9.24
N LYS A 290 -2.98 20.84 9.86
CA LYS A 290 -2.59 20.58 11.26
C LYS A 290 -3.78 20.60 12.21
N SER A 291 -4.62 21.61 12.08
CA SER A 291 -5.83 21.76 12.90
C SER A 291 -6.80 20.58 12.69
N GLN A 292 -7.00 20.15 11.44
CA GLN A 292 -7.85 18.99 11.13
C GLN A 292 -7.27 17.68 11.69
N LEU A 293 -5.95 17.49 11.64
CA LEU A 293 -5.27 16.32 12.20
C LEU A 293 -5.38 16.27 13.73
N ILE A 294 -5.14 17.40 14.41
CA ILE A 294 -5.31 17.52 15.88
C ILE A 294 -6.75 17.20 16.27
N LEU A 295 -7.74 17.70 15.52
CA LEU A 295 -9.15 17.41 15.76
C LEU A 295 -9.47 15.92 15.57
N ALA A 296 -8.98 15.30 14.49
CA ALA A 296 -9.18 13.87 14.24
C ALA A 296 -8.58 13.02 15.37
N GLN A 297 -7.37 13.34 15.82
CA GLN A 297 -6.73 12.66 16.93
C GLN A 297 -7.51 12.84 18.25
N THR A 298 -7.97 14.05 18.55
CA THR A 298 -8.79 14.32 19.74
C THR A 298 -10.09 13.50 19.73
N ILE A 299 -10.73 13.36 18.56
CA ILE A 299 -11.93 12.53 18.40
C ILE A 299 -11.62 11.06 18.66
N ILE A 300 -10.47 10.56 18.17
CA ILE A 300 -10.03 9.18 18.39
C ILE A 300 -9.78 8.95 19.89
N GLU A 301 -9.07 9.85 20.56
CA GLU A 301 -8.82 9.78 22.01
C GLU A 301 -10.12 9.82 22.81
N GLN A 302 -11.07 10.69 22.45
CA GLN A 302 -12.40 10.73 23.08
C GLN A 302 -13.20 9.45 22.86
N LYS A 303 -13.15 8.86 21.67
CA LYS A 303 -13.78 7.56 21.39
C LYS A 303 -13.16 6.47 22.25
N GLN A 304 -11.84 6.48 22.40
CA GLN A 304 -11.12 5.51 23.23
C GLN A 304 -11.50 5.66 24.71
N ILE A 305 -11.51 6.89 25.25
CA ILE A 305 -11.99 7.19 26.60
C ILE A 305 -13.44 6.73 26.78
N THR A 306 -14.31 6.99 25.79
CA THR A 306 -15.72 6.55 25.84
C THR A 306 -15.84 5.03 25.83
N ILE A 307 -15.04 4.33 25.02
CA ILE A 307 -15.00 2.87 25.00
C ILE A 307 -14.53 2.33 26.36
N ASP A 308 -13.49 2.92 26.94
CA ASP A 308 -12.95 2.50 28.23
C ASP A 308 -13.94 2.77 29.35
N LEU A 309 -14.63 3.92 29.31
CA LEU A 309 -15.75 4.22 30.20
C LEU A 309 -16.89 3.21 30.01
N LEU A 310 -17.34 2.92 28.80
CA LEU A 310 -18.42 1.95 28.54
C LEU A 310 -18.04 0.53 28.98
N LYS A 311 -16.78 0.12 28.83
CA LYS A 311 -16.24 -1.13 29.37
C LYS A 311 -16.26 -1.14 30.89
N ASN A 312 -15.96 0.00 31.51
CA ASN A 312 -15.94 0.17 32.97
C ASN A 312 -17.31 0.48 33.59
N THR A 313 -18.32 0.86 32.79
CA THR A 313 -19.67 1.26 33.23
C THR A 313 -20.70 0.14 33.02
N LYS A 314 -20.37 -1.10 33.42
CA LYS A 314 -21.40 -1.93 34.03
C LYS A 314 -21.52 -1.46 35.48
N VAL A 315 -22.66 -0.82 35.79
CA VAL A 315 -23.22 -0.48 37.11
C VAL A 315 -23.36 1.04 37.37
N ILE A 316 -24.63 1.48 37.32
CA ILE A 316 -25.30 2.69 37.87
C ILE A 316 -25.37 3.97 36.99
N MET A 317 -26.60 4.28 36.59
CA MET A 317 -27.16 5.63 36.43
C MET A 317 -28.33 5.78 37.43
N PRO A 318 -28.85 6.98 37.75
CA PRO A 318 -28.22 8.31 37.84
C PRO A 318 -28.68 9.08 39.12
N LYS A 319 -28.14 10.28 39.37
CA LYS A 319 -28.86 11.34 40.10
C LYS A 319 -28.55 12.71 39.50
N GLN A 320 -29.61 13.47 39.24
CA GLN A 320 -29.58 14.86 38.79
C GLN A 320 -29.05 15.78 39.89
N GLU A 321 -28.13 16.69 39.55
CA GLU A 321 -27.83 17.87 40.37
C GLU A 321 -27.32 19.04 39.49
N LYS A 322 -27.45 20.24 40.04
CA LYS A 322 -27.54 21.57 39.39
C LYS A 322 -26.45 21.89 38.34
N ASN A 323 -26.88 22.59 37.28
CA ASN A 323 -26.04 23.08 36.18
C ASN A 323 -25.07 24.20 36.61
N GLU A 324 -23.92 23.82 37.15
CA GLU A 324 -22.69 24.62 37.17
C GLU A 324 -21.57 23.80 36.51
N ILE A 325 -20.77 24.43 35.64
CA ILE A 325 -19.61 23.80 35.01
C ILE A 325 -18.36 24.60 35.42
N GLU A 326 -17.37 23.92 35.98
CA GLU A 326 -16.05 24.47 36.21
C GLU A 326 -15.22 24.36 34.92
N LEU A 327 -14.66 25.49 34.47
CA LEU A 327 -13.74 25.53 33.35
C LEU A 327 -12.31 25.73 33.86
N PHE A 328 -11.34 25.15 33.15
CA PHE A 328 -9.90 25.19 33.50
C PHE A 328 -9.60 24.64 34.91
N GLY A 329 -10.13 23.45 35.25
CA GLY A 329 -9.77 22.77 36.51
C GLY A 329 -10.14 23.54 37.78
N GLY A 330 -11.24 24.31 37.77
CA GLY A 330 -11.75 25.07 38.92
C GLY A 330 -11.30 26.54 38.98
N MET A 331 -10.52 27.02 38.01
CA MET A 331 -9.98 28.38 38.01
C MET A 331 -11.00 29.46 37.60
N MET A 332 -12.10 29.09 36.92
CA MET A 332 -13.20 29.99 36.59
C MET A 332 -14.57 29.34 36.80
N ARG A 333 -15.49 30.11 37.41
CA ARG A 333 -16.92 29.80 37.51
C ARG A 333 -17.71 30.79 36.66
N LEU A 334 -18.40 30.30 35.63
CA LEU A 334 -19.29 31.13 34.81
C LEU A 334 -20.64 31.27 35.51
N LYS A 335 -21.00 32.51 35.88
CA LYS A 335 -22.34 32.87 36.38
C LYS A 335 -23.10 33.64 35.30
N GLU A 336 -24.42 33.60 35.39
CA GLU A 336 -25.31 34.42 34.56
C GLU A 336 -24.95 35.92 34.72
N PHE A 337 -24.92 36.66 33.62
CA PHE A 337 -24.70 38.10 33.64
C PHE A 337 -25.73 38.83 32.78
N GLU A 338 -26.10 40.03 33.22
CA GLU A 338 -27.11 40.86 32.58
C GLU A 338 -26.42 41.95 31.75
N TYR A 339 -26.73 42.01 30.45
CA TYR A 339 -26.22 43.05 29.56
C TYR A 339 -27.39 43.69 28.81
N HIS A 340 -27.60 44.99 29.02
CA HIS A 340 -28.67 45.80 28.42
C HIS A 340 -30.09 45.16 28.52
N GLY A 341 -30.46 44.69 29.72
CA GLY A 341 -31.79 44.13 29.98
C GLY A 341 -32.03 42.73 29.41
N VAL A 342 -30.97 42.07 28.89
CA VAL A 342 -30.98 40.68 28.48
C VAL A 342 -30.13 39.88 29.47
N ILE A 343 -30.74 38.89 30.12
CA ILE A 343 -30.02 37.93 30.97
C ILE A 343 -29.41 36.89 30.03
N LEU A 344 -28.09 36.98 29.81
CA LEU A 344 -27.37 36.01 29.00
C LEU A 344 -26.83 34.90 29.92
N ASN A 345 -27.33 33.69 29.71
CA ASN A 345 -26.81 32.50 30.33
C ASN A 345 -25.86 31.79 29.33
N PRO A 346 -24.54 31.95 29.46
CA PRO A 346 -23.58 31.33 28.55
C PRO A 346 -23.64 29.78 28.57
N VAL A 347 -24.11 29.18 29.68
CA VAL A 347 -24.36 27.73 29.76
C VAL A 347 -25.47 27.32 28.79
N LYS A 348 -26.56 28.08 28.70
CA LYS A 348 -27.63 27.83 27.72
C LYS A 348 -27.16 28.07 26.28
N ILE A 349 -26.30 29.05 26.03
CA ILE A 349 -25.76 29.30 24.68
C ILE A 349 -24.90 28.12 24.20
N LEU A 350 -24.05 27.57 25.07
CA LEU A 350 -23.26 26.38 24.77
C LEU A 350 -24.13 25.12 24.59
N GLU A 351 -25.23 24.99 25.33
CA GLU A 351 -26.24 23.95 25.09
C GLU A 351 -26.95 24.12 23.73
N PHE A 352 -27.20 25.36 23.30
CA PHE A 352 -27.81 25.70 22.00
C PHE A 352 -26.88 25.48 20.81
N LEU A 353 -25.55 25.51 21.01
CA LEU A 353 -24.55 25.24 19.97
C LEU A 353 -24.37 23.75 19.65
N LYS A 354 -25.20 22.86 20.21
CA LYS A 354 -25.34 21.49 19.72
C LYS A 354 -25.95 21.52 18.32
N ARG A 355 -25.13 21.20 17.31
CA ARG A 355 -25.53 21.07 15.90
C ARG A 355 -26.89 20.39 15.78
N ARG A 356 -27.83 21.04 15.09
CA ARG A 356 -28.95 20.34 14.45
C ARG A 356 -28.36 19.34 13.45
N ASN A 357 -28.30 18.06 13.81
CA ASN A 357 -28.30 17.02 12.80
C ASN A 357 -29.66 17.13 12.10
N LYS A 358 -29.66 17.71 10.91
CA LYS A 358 -30.80 17.61 10.00
C LYS A 358 -30.70 16.27 9.27
N ASN A 359 -31.72 15.44 9.50
CA ASN A 359 -32.24 14.52 8.48
C ASN A 359 -32.84 15.32 7.32
#